data_AF-U3AMJ7-F1
#
_entry.id   AF-U3AMJ7-F1
#
_cell.length_a   1.000
_cell.length_b   1.000
_cell.length_c   1.000
_cell.angle_alpha   90.00
_cell.angle_beta   90.00
_cell.angle_gamma   90.00
#
_symmetry.space_group_name_H-M   'P 1'
#
loop_
_entity.id
_entity.type
_entity.pdbx_description
1 polymer ?
#
loop_
_entity_poly.entity_id
_entity_poly.type
_entity_poly.pdbx_seq_one_letter_code
_entity_poly.pdbx_strand_id
1 'polypeptide(L)' 'MNQQEQLFLKELESKLWTAAEKLRSTLDAAQYKHAVLGLIFVKYVSDAFKLRQDEIKADLANPDHEYYLDPADFS' A
#
# COMPACT_ATOMS: atom_id res chain seq x y z
N MET A 1 -16.99 13.22 7.01
CA MET A 1 -15.62 13.26 7.57
C MET A 1 -15.66 13.85 8.96
N ASN A 2 -15.24 13.09 9.95
CA ASN A 2 -15.14 13.51 11.35
C ASN A 2 -14.00 14.54 11.50
N GLN A 3 -14.13 15.52 12.40
CA GLN A 3 -13.04 16.46 12.74
C GLN A 3 -11.75 15.74 13.16
N GLN A 4 -11.84 14.60 13.85
CA GLN A 4 -10.67 13.80 14.25
C GLN A 4 -9.93 13.21 13.05
N GLU A 5 -10.65 12.72 12.03
CA GLU A 5 -10.03 12.20 10.80
C GLU A 5 -9.29 13.31 10.04
N GLN A 6 -9.87 14.51 9.97
CA GLN A 6 -9.21 15.64 9.33
C GLN A 6 -7.92 16.06 10.03
N LEU A 7 -7.91 16.06 11.36
CA LEU A 7 -6.71 16.35 12.15
C LEU A 7 -5.62 15.31 11.92
N PHE A 8 -5.97 14.03 11.93
CA PHE A 8 -5.04 12.94 11.64
C PHE A 8 -4.44 13.05 10.24
N LEU A 9 -5.27 13.30 9.21
CA LEU A 9 -4.78 13.46 7.84
C LEU A 9 -3.83 14.65 7.70
N LYS A 10 -4.10 15.78 8.37
CA LYS A 10 -3.19 16.94 8.38
C LYS A 10 -1.87 16.63 9.07
N GLU A 11 -1.88 15.92 10.19
CA GLU A 11 -0.64 15.51 10.86
C GLU A 11 0.18 14.53 10.02
N LEU A 12 -0.48 13.58 9.36
CA LEU A 12 0.15 12.63 8.46
C LEU A 12 0.79 13.34 7.26
N GLU A 13 0.05 14.26 6.63
CA GLU A 13 0.55 15.07 5.51
C GLU A 13 1.80 15.85 5.93
N SER A 14 1.78 16.54 7.07
CA SER A 14 2.92 17.30 7.59
C SER A 14 4.15 16.42 7.86
N LYS A 15 3.96 15.24 8.45
CA LYS A 15 5.04 14.26 8.68
C LYS A 15 5.64 13.76 7.37
N LEU A 16 4.79 13.38 6.40
CA LEU A 16 5.23 12.92 5.09
C LEU A 16 5.96 14.02 4.32
N TRP A 17 5.45 15.25 4.36
CA TRP A 17 6.08 16.42 3.75
C TRP A 17 7.46 16.69 4.35
N THR A 18 7.59 16.66 5.67
CA THR A 18 8.87 16.88 6.36
C THR A 18 9.89 15.78 6.06
N ALA A 19 9.46 14.51 6.03
CA ALA A 19 10.33 13.40 5.66
C ALA A 19 10.78 13.49 4.20
N ALA A 20 9.86 13.86 3.30
CA ALA A 20 10.13 14.09 1.90
C ALA A 20 11.12 15.24 1.67
N GLU A 21 10.94 16.39 2.33
CA GLU A 21 11.88 17.52 2.25
C GLU A 21 13.29 17.14 2.71
N LYS A 22 13.42 16.32 3.76
CA LYS A 22 14.73 15.81 4.22
C LYS A 22 15.42 14.91 3.19
N LEU A 23 14.65 14.08 2.49
CA LEU A 23 15.15 13.16 1.45
C LEU A 23 15.39 13.88 0.10
N ARG A 24 14.72 15.01 -0.14
CA ARG A 24 14.82 15.80 -1.39
C ARG A 24 16.20 16.42 -1.62
N SER A 25 17.05 16.53 -0.59
CA SER A 25 18.40 17.14 -0.60
C SER A 25 18.93 17.48 -2.02
N THR A 26 18.99 18.78 -2.34
CA THR A 26 19.47 19.37 -3.61
C THR A 26 18.68 19.14 -4.92
N LEU A 27 17.68 18.26 -4.98
CA LEU A 27 16.87 18.06 -6.20
C LEU A 27 15.76 19.12 -6.37
N ASP A 28 15.64 19.64 -7.58
CA ASP A 28 14.57 20.57 -7.96
C ASP A 28 13.18 19.94 -7.77
N ALA A 29 12.23 20.72 -7.25
CA ALA A 29 10.89 20.25 -6.90
C ALA A 29 10.14 19.68 -8.12
N ALA A 30 10.44 20.18 -9.33
CA ALA A 30 9.87 19.69 -10.57
C ALA A 30 10.32 18.26 -10.92
N GLN A 31 11.50 17.82 -10.49
CA GLN A 31 12.00 16.46 -10.66
C GLN A 31 11.57 15.54 -9.51
N TYR A 32 11.50 16.08 -8.29
CA TYR A 32 11.13 15.34 -7.09
C TYR A 32 9.68 14.82 -7.11
N LYS A 33 8.74 15.57 -7.71
CA LYS A 33 7.33 15.14 -7.81
C LYS A 33 7.16 13.80 -8.55
N HIS A 34 7.96 13.56 -9.59
CA HIS A 34 7.84 12.33 -10.39
C HIS A 34 8.35 11.12 -9.62
N ALA A 35 9.46 11.28 -8.87
CA ALA A 35 10.00 10.23 -8.03
C ALA A 35 9.06 9.89 -6.86
N VAL A 36 8.56 10.89 -6.13
CA VAL A 36 7.69 10.65 -4.97
C VAL A 36 6.34 10.08 -5.38
N LEU A 37 5.68 10.65 -6.41
CA LEU A 37 4.41 10.10 -6.89
C LEU A 37 4.58 8.69 -7.47
N GLY A 38 5.72 8.43 -8.14
CA GLY A 38 6.07 7.08 -8.60
C GLY A 38 6.22 6.09 -7.45
N LEU A 39 6.91 6.46 -6.37
CA LEU A 39 7.09 5.58 -5.20
C LEU A 39 5.78 5.33 -4.45
N ILE A 40 4.94 6.35 -4.27
CA ILE A 40 3.60 6.20 -3.67
C ILE A 40 2.74 5.26 -4.52
N PHE A 41 2.76 5.43 -5.84
CA PHE A 41 2.03 4.58 -6.77
C PHE A 41 2.49 3.12 -6.68
N VAL A 42 3.80 2.86 -6.73
CA VAL A 42 4.36 1.51 -6.61
C VAL A 42 3.97 0.87 -5.27
N LYS A 43 4.06 1.62 -4.17
CA LYS A 43 3.61 1.12 -2.87
C LYS A 43 2.12 0.77 -2.87
N TYR A 44 1.28 1.64 -3.39
CA TYR A 44 -0.17 1.41 -3.45
C TYR A 44 -0.51 0.13 -4.24
N VAL A 45 0.05 -0.03 -5.45
CA VAL A 45 -0.19 -1.20 -6.29
C VAL A 45 0.34 -2.47 -5.62
N SER A 46 1.51 -2.40 -4.98
CA SER A 46 2.11 -3.54 -4.28
C SER A 46 1.26 -3.98 -3.09
N ASP A 47 0.78 -3.02 -2.29
CA ASP A 47 -0.06 -3.29 -1.12
C ASP A 47 -1.44 -3.84 -1.56
N ALA A 48 -2.06 -3.27 -2.60
CA ALA A 48 -3.33 -3.76 -3.13
C ALA A 48 -3.23 -5.18 -3.73
N PHE A 49 -2.16 -5.45 -4.47
CA PHE A 49 -1.89 -6.79 -4.99
C PHE A 49 -1.68 -7.79 -3.86
N LYS A 50 -0.88 -7.43 -2.85
CA LYS A 50 -0.62 -8.30 -1.70
C LYS A 50 -1.90 -8.61 -0.93
N LEU A 51 -2.74 -7.60 -0.67
CA LEU A 51 -4.02 -7.80 0.00
C LEU A 51 -4.88 -8.82 -0.75
N ARG A 52 -5.03 -8.65 -2.07
CA ARG A 52 -5.83 -9.58 -2.87
C ARG A 52 -5.20 -10.97 -2.96
N GLN A 53 -3.88 -11.06 -3.01
CA GLN A 53 -3.17 -12.33 -2.99
C GLN A 53 -3.40 -13.08 -1.68
N ASP A 54 -3.34 -12.38 -0.55
CA ASP A 54 -3.52 -12.97 0.77
C ASP A 54 -4.96 -13.45 0.98
N GLU A 55 -5.96 -12.69 0.49
CA GLU A 55 -7.36 -13.13 0.42
C GLU A 55 -7.51 -14.42 -0.39
N ILE A 56 -6.99 -14.45 -1.61
CA ILE A 56 -7.10 -15.62 -2.48
C ILE A 56 -6.41 -16.84 -1.83
N LYS A 57 -5.23 -16.66 -1.22
CA LYS A 57 -4.55 -17.76 -0.53
C LYS A 57 -5.38 -18.31 0.63
N ALA A 58 -6.04 -17.44 1.39
CA ALA A 58 -6.93 -17.85 2.46
C ALA A 58 -8.13 -18.63 1.92
N ASP A 59 -8.74 -18.15 0.83
CA ASP A 59 -9.87 -18.80 0.16
C ASP A 59 -9.49 -20.18 -0.38
N LEU A 60 -8.31 -20.34 -0.99
CA LEU A 60 -7.83 -21.62 -1.51
C LEU A 60 -7.49 -22.62 -0.40
N ALA A 61 -7.13 -22.15 0.79
CA ALA A 61 -6.75 -22.99 1.93
C ALA A 61 -7.93 -23.34 2.86
N ASN A 62 -9.09 -22.72 2.66
CA ASN A 62 -10.28 -22.93 3.49
C ASN A 62 -11.13 -24.09 2.96
N PRO A 63 -11.26 -25.22 3.69
CA PRO A 63 -12.03 -26.38 3.25
C PRO A 63 -13.51 -26.11 2.95
N ASP A 64 -14.08 -25.06 3.55
CA ASP A 64 -15.49 -24.69 3.38
C ASP A 64 -15.72 -23.71 2.21
N HIS A 65 -14.66 -23.31 1.51
CA HIS A 65 -14.72 -22.35 0.41
C HIS A 65 -14.82 -23.04 -0.96
N GLU A 66 -15.58 -22.48 -1.89
CA GLU A 66 -15.81 -23.06 -3.23
C GLU A 66 -14.52 -23.33 -4.01
N TYR A 67 -13.50 -22.50 -3.79
CA TYR A 67 -12.19 -22.62 -4.44
C TYR A 67 -11.14 -23.38 -3.62
N TYR A 68 -11.54 -24.14 -2.58
CA TYR A 68 -10.61 -24.94 -1.81
C TYR A 68 -9.78 -25.87 -2.70
N LEU A 69 -8.47 -25.91 -2.47
CA LEU A 69 -7.55 -26.85 -3.12
C LEU A 69 -7.04 -27.83 -2.07
N ASP A 70 -7.41 -29.11 -2.20
CA ASP A 70 -6.91 -30.16 -1.33
C ASP A 70 -5.44 -30.45 -1.68
N PRO A 71 -4.50 -30.35 -0.73
CA PRO A 71 -3.10 -30.72 -0.95
C PRO A 71 -2.92 -32.17 -1.45
N ALA A 72 -3.85 -33.08 -1.15
CA ALA A 72 -3.84 -34.46 -1.62
C ALA A 72 -4.07 -34.60 -3.14
N ASP A 73 -4.68 -33.62 -3.80
CA ASP A 73 -4.90 -33.63 -5.25
C ASP A 73 -3.60 -33.45 -6.06
N PHE A 74 -2.52 -33.01 -5.40
CA PHE A 74 -1.26 -32.64 -6.03
C PHE A 74 -0.04 -33.43 -5.50
N SER A 75 -0.27 -34.50 -4.73
CA SER A 75 0.77 -35.37 -4.16
C SER A 75 1.00 -36.67 -4.93
#